data_AF-A0A062VS79-F1
#
_entry.id   AF-A0A062VS79-F1
#
_cell.length_a   1.000
_cell.length_b   1.000
_cell.length_c   1.000
_cell.angle_alpha   90.00
_cell.angle_beta   90.00
_cell.angle_gamma   90.00
#
_symmetry.space_group_name_H-M   'P 1'
#
loop_
_entity.id
_entity.type
_entity.pdbx_description
1 polymer ?
#
loop_
_entity_poly.entity_id
_entity_poly.type
_entity_poly.pdbx_seq_one_letter_code
_entity_poly.pdbx_strand_id
1 'polypeptide(L)'
;MSLLIPGPWATTMLAELGATVIHIEPPGGDPLRLMMPGSYELVSRGKAALELDLKSTAGRDELSSIIATADVLVEGFRPGTADRLGFGPEETVRKNPRLIYCSINGYGSDGPTGIVLGTTSTTLPLAGYCR
;
A
#
# COMPACT_ATOMS: atom_id res chain seq x y z
N MET A 1 2.59 -2.32 0.58
CA MET A 1 1.83 -2.15 1.85
C MET A 1 0.52 -1.41 1.59
N SER A 2 -0.29 -1.91 0.66
CA SER A 2 -1.57 -1.29 0.29
C SER A 2 -2.55 -2.44 0.12
N LEU A 3 -3.65 -2.41 0.86
CA LEU A 3 -4.65 -3.47 0.84
C LEU A 3 -5.79 -3.12 -0.11
N LEU A 4 -6.68 -4.08 -0.33
CA LEU A 4 -7.83 -3.95 -1.22
C LEU A 4 -7.39 -3.77 -2.67
N ILE A 5 -7.94 -2.81 -3.41
CA ILE A 5 -7.85 -2.77 -4.86
C ILE A 5 -6.81 -1.77 -5.39
N PRO A 6 -6.77 -0.48 -5.00
CA PRO A 6 -6.01 0.52 -5.76
C PRO A 6 -4.51 0.27 -5.85
N GLY A 7 -3.84 0.02 -4.72
CA GLY A 7 -2.41 -0.27 -4.71
C GLY A 7 -2.07 -1.65 -5.27
N PRO A 8 -2.80 -2.72 -4.91
CA PRO A 8 -2.62 -4.03 -5.53
C PRO A 8 -2.82 -4.00 -7.05
N TRP A 9 -3.80 -3.26 -7.57
CA TRP A 9 -4.00 -3.10 -9.01
C TRP A 9 -2.83 -2.40 -9.69
N ALA A 10 -2.37 -1.26 -9.14
CA ALA A 10 -1.21 -0.54 -9.68
C ALA A 10 0.05 -1.41 -9.71
N THR A 11 0.25 -2.22 -8.68
CA THR A 11 1.41 -3.12 -8.60
C THR A 11 1.27 -4.39 -9.44
N THR A 12 0.07 -4.81 -9.82
CA THR A 12 -0.13 -5.86 -10.83
C THR A 12 0.41 -5.42 -12.18
N MET A 13 0.19 -4.16 -12.59
CA MET A 13 0.77 -3.62 -13.83
C MET A 13 2.31 -3.66 -13.80
N LEU A 14 2.92 -3.33 -12.66
CA LEU A 14 4.37 -3.44 -12.51
C LEU A 14 4.85 -4.89 -12.64
N ALA A 15 4.14 -5.84 -12.04
CA ALA A 15 4.46 -7.26 -12.15
C ALA A 15 4.33 -7.77 -13.59
N GLU A 16 3.30 -7.34 -14.33
CA GLU A 16 3.11 -7.66 -15.75
C GLU A 16 4.22 -7.09 -16.65
N LEU A 17 4.81 -5.95 -16.24
CA LEU A 17 5.99 -5.37 -16.89
C LEU A 17 7.31 -6.04 -16.47
N GLY A 18 7.26 -7.09 -15.65
CA GLY A 18 8.42 -7.89 -15.24
C GLY A 18 9.05 -7.50 -13.90
N ALA A 19 8.42 -6.63 -13.12
CA ALA A 19 8.90 -6.31 -11.78
C ALA A 19 8.63 -7.47 -10.80
N THR A 20 9.58 -7.74 -9.91
CA THR A 20 9.33 -8.60 -8.75
C THR A 20 8.57 -7.82 -7.70
N VAL A 21 7.34 -8.25 -7.38
CA VAL A 21 6.48 -7.56 -6.41
C VAL A 21 6.17 -8.46 -5.22
N ILE A 22 6.42 -7.93 -4.03
CA ILE A 22 6.06 -8.54 -2.75
C ILE A 22 4.89 -7.76 -2.15
N HIS A 23 3.74 -8.43 -1.99
CA HIS A 23 2.56 -7.88 -1.34
C HIS A 23 2.65 -8.12 0.17
N ILE A 24 2.96 -7.05 0.92
CA ILE A 24 3.01 -7.07 2.38
C ILE A 24 1.60 -6.93 2.95
N GLU A 25 1.19 -7.91 3.75
CA GLU A 25 -0.13 -8.01 4.34
C GLU A 25 -0.07 -8.13 5.87
N PRO A 26 -1.08 -7.65 6.62
CA PRO A 26 -1.13 -7.82 8.06
C PRO A 26 -1.43 -9.28 8.45
N PRO A 27 -1.23 -9.67 9.72
CA PRO A 27 -1.67 -10.97 10.22
C PRO A 27 -3.15 -11.26 9.91
N GLY A 28 -3.41 -12.40 9.26
CA GLY A 28 -4.75 -12.75 8.77
C GLY A 28 -5.03 -12.30 7.33
N GLY A 29 -4.07 -11.61 6.70
CA GLY A 29 -4.06 -11.30 5.27
C GLY A 29 -4.89 -10.11 4.82
N ASP A 30 -4.93 -9.88 3.51
CA ASP A 30 -5.80 -8.87 2.90
C ASP A 30 -7.30 -9.23 3.07
N PRO A 31 -8.13 -8.37 3.70
CA PRO A 31 -9.58 -8.59 3.82
C PRO A 31 -10.31 -8.85 2.49
N LEU A 32 -9.77 -8.36 1.37
CA LEU A 32 -10.30 -8.58 0.03
C LEU A 32 -10.41 -10.07 -0.31
N ARG A 33 -9.56 -10.93 0.26
CA ARG A 33 -9.64 -12.40 0.10
C ARG A 33 -11.01 -12.96 0.48
N LEU A 34 -11.60 -12.41 1.54
CA LEU A 34 -12.89 -12.85 2.06
C LEU A 34 -14.05 -12.06 1.44
N MET A 35 -13.85 -10.74 1.26
CA MET A 35 -14.91 -9.86 0.76
C MET A 35 -15.22 -10.08 -0.71
N MET A 36 -14.19 -10.21 -1.55
CA MET A 36 -14.32 -10.35 -3.01
C MET A 36 -13.18 -11.23 -3.55
N PRO A 37 -13.25 -12.56 -3.37
CA PRO A 37 -12.15 -13.47 -3.69
C PRO A 37 -11.68 -13.37 -5.15
N GLY A 38 -12.61 -13.22 -6.11
CA GLY A 38 -12.25 -13.05 -7.52
C GLY A 38 -11.50 -11.74 -7.81
N SER A 39 -11.83 -10.66 -7.09
CA SER A 39 -11.08 -9.41 -7.17
C SER A 39 -9.70 -9.55 -6.53
N TYR A 40 -9.60 -10.24 -5.40
CA TYR A 40 -8.31 -10.54 -4.79
C TYR A 40 -7.42 -11.35 -5.74
N GLU A 41 -7.94 -12.40 -6.39
CA GLU A 41 -7.16 -13.20 -7.36
C GLU A 41 -6.62 -12.32 -8.50
N LEU A 42 -7.48 -11.45 -9.04
CA LEU A 42 -7.09 -10.51 -10.09
C LEU A 42 -5.96 -9.57 -9.64
N VAL A 43 -6.09 -8.94 -8.46
CA VAL A 43 -5.11 -7.97 -7.98
C VAL A 43 -3.93 -8.62 -7.24
N SER A 44 -3.87 -9.93 -7.07
CA SER A 44 -2.74 -10.65 -6.42
C SER A 44 -1.87 -11.41 -7.41
N ARG A 45 -2.34 -11.56 -8.65
CA ARG A 45 -1.65 -12.30 -9.72
C ARG A 45 -0.23 -11.80 -9.96
N GLY A 46 0.71 -12.74 -10.10
CA GLY A 46 2.11 -12.45 -10.43
C GLY A 46 2.94 -11.91 -9.26
N LYS A 47 2.40 -11.93 -8.03
CA LYS A 47 3.04 -11.37 -6.84
C LYS A 47 3.20 -12.41 -5.75
N ALA A 48 4.27 -12.30 -4.97
CA ALA A 48 4.43 -13.06 -3.73
C ALA A 48 3.72 -12.32 -2.60
N ALA A 49 2.86 -13.00 -1.83
CA ALA A 49 2.29 -12.44 -0.61
C ALA A 49 3.17 -12.80 0.59
N LEU A 50 3.43 -11.81 1.45
CA LEU A 50 4.17 -11.98 2.69
C LEU A 50 3.38 -11.34 3.83
N GLU A 51 3.03 -12.16 4.82
CA GLU A 51 2.35 -11.70 6.02
C GLU A 51 3.38 -11.15 7.03
N LEU A 52 3.23 -9.89 7.44
CA LEU A 52 4.09 -9.23 8.42
C LEU A 52 3.28 -8.45 9.45
N ASP A 53 3.53 -8.70 10.74
CA ASP A 53 3.02 -7.84 11.81
C ASP A 53 3.91 -6.60 11.99
N LEU A 54 3.54 -5.50 11.35
CA LEU A 54 4.25 -4.22 11.44
C LEU A 54 4.10 -3.52 12.81
N LYS A 55 3.28 -4.06 13.72
CA LYS A 55 3.23 -3.59 15.12
C LYS A 55 4.36 -4.20 15.95
N SER A 56 4.83 -5.39 15.58
CA SER A 56 5.97 -6.06 16.20
C SER A 56 7.30 -5.45 15.74
N THR A 57 8.31 -5.51 16.61
CA THR A 57 9.67 -5.08 16.22
C THR A 57 10.22 -5.97 15.11
N ALA A 58 10.05 -7.29 15.21
CA ALA A 58 10.53 -8.24 14.20
C ALA A 58 9.94 -7.97 12.80
N GLY A 59 8.63 -7.74 12.70
CA GLY A 59 8.01 -7.43 11.41
C GLY A 59 8.45 -6.10 10.83
N ARG A 60 8.76 -5.11 11.68
CA ARG A 60 9.37 -3.84 11.22
C ARG A 60 10.80 -4.05 10.71
N ASP A 61 11.60 -4.85 11.41
CA ASP A 61 12.99 -5.12 11.02
C ASP A 61 13.06 -5.90 9.70
N GLU A 62 12.17 -6.87 9.51
CA GLU A 62 12.05 -7.64 8.28
C GLU A 62 11.62 -6.74 7.10
N LEU A 63 10.57 -5.93 7.28
CA LEU A 63 10.16 -4.96 6.27
C LEU A 63 11.27 -3.96 5.95
N SER A 64 12.01 -3.50 6.96
CA SER A 64 13.14 -2.59 6.76
C SER A 64 14.25 -3.23 5.92
N SER A 65 14.50 -4.53 6.10
CA SER A 65 15.47 -5.29 5.31
C SER A 65 15.01 -5.45 3.85
N ILE A 66 13.71 -5.67 3.62
CA ILE A 66 13.13 -5.71 2.27
C ILE A 66 13.28 -4.33 1.59
N ILE A 67 12.87 -3.25 2.27
CA ILE A 67 12.95 -1.87 1.78
C ILE A 67 14.37 -1.46 1.40
N ALA A 68 15.38 -1.92 2.15
CA ALA A 68 16.78 -1.61 1.87
C ALA A 68 17.25 -2.10 0.48
N THR A 69 16.54 -3.06 -0.11
CA THR A 69 16.84 -3.63 -1.43
C THR A 69 15.78 -3.34 -2.48
N ALA A 70 14.66 -2.73 -2.10
CA ALA A 70 13.56 -2.42 -3.02
C ALA A 70 13.86 -1.16 -3.85
N ASP A 71 13.32 -1.12 -5.07
CA ASP A 71 13.34 0.08 -5.91
C ASP A 71 12.11 0.98 -5.69
N VAL A 72 10.96 0.38 -5.36
CA VAL A 72 9.69 1.09 -5.19
C VAL A 72 8.96 0.59 -3.95
N LEU A 73 8.41 1.51 -3.16
CA LEU A 73 7.46 1.20 -2.10
C LEU A 73 6.11 1.84 -2.41
N VAL A 74 5.07 1.00 -2.52
CA VAL A 74 3.69 1.43 -2.67
C VAL A 74 2.93 1.19 -1.36
N GLU A 75 2.33 2.23 -0.81
CA GLU A 75 1.51 2.18 0.39
C GLU A 75 0.15 2.86 0.19
N GLY A 76 -0.86 2.41 0.94
CA GLY A 76 -2.23 2.93 0.84
C GLY A 76 -2.87 3.20 2.20
N PHE A 77 -2.06 3.57 3.18
CA PHE A 77 -2.55 3.91 4.50
C PHE A 77 -3.20 5.30 4.52
N ARG A 78 -3.89 5.59 5.64
CA ARG A 78 -4.26 6.96 5.96
C ARG A 78 -3.00 7.79 6.21
N PRO A 79 -2.97 9.08 5.84
CA PRO A 79 -1.85 9.96 6.14
C PRO A 79 -1.43 9.89 7.62
N GLY A 80 -0.11 9.89 7.86
CA GLY A 80 0.50 9.74 9.19
C GLY A 80 0.61 8.30 9.71
N THR A 81 -0.07 7.33 9.10
CA THR A 81 0.02 5.93 9.56
C THR A 81 1.37 5.32 9.26
N ALA A 82 1.90 5.54 8.06
CA ALA A 82 3.22 5.04 7.65
C ALA A 82 4.33 5.63 8.53
N ASP A 83 4.23 6.92 8.87
CA ASP A 83 5.17 7.60 9.78
C ASP A 83 5.17 6.95 11.17
N ARG A 84 3.99 6.69 11.73
CA ARG A 84 3.85 6.00 13.04
C ARG A 84 4.41 4.57 13.02
N LEU A 85 4.41 3.91 11.86
CA LEU A 85 5.01 2.59 11.70
C LEU A 85 6.53 2.64 11.43
N GLY A 86 7.11 3.83 11.22
CA GLY A 86 8.54 4.00 10.91
C GLY A 86 8.89 3.79 9.44
N PHE A 87 7.90 3.89 8.55
CA PHE A 87 8.03 3.73 7.10
C PHE A 87 7.37 4.90 6.34
N GLY A 88 7.35 6.07 6.97
CA GLY A 88 7.02 7.32 6.31
C GLY A 88 8.04 7.66 5.22
N PRO A 89 7.72 8.57 4.29
CA PRO A 89 8.58 8.89 3.16
C PRO A 89 9.99 9.31 3.58
N GLU A 90 10.12 10.20 4.57
CA GLU A 90 11.43 10.66 5.04
C GLU A 90 12.30 9.54 5.62
N GLU A 91 11.74 8.73 6.52
CA GLU A 91 12.47 7.62 7.16
C GLU A 91 12.86 6.56 6.13
N THR A 92 12.00 6.32 5.16
CA THR A 92 12.25 5.36 4.10
C THR A 92 13.36 5.83 3.18
N VAL A 93 13.37 7.12 2.78
CA VAL A 93 14.44 7.73 1.99
C VAL A 93 15.76 7.74 2.76
N ARG A 94 15.75 7.96 4.08
CA ARG A 94 16.97 7.84 4.91
C ARG A 94 17.57 6.43 4.84
N LYS A 95 16.74 5.39 4.84
CA LYS A 95 17.17 3.98 4.77
C LYS A 95 17.62 3.57 3.37
N ASN A 96 16.92 4.05 2.35
CA ASN A 96 17.23 3.77 0.94
C ASN A 96 17.00 5.03 0.09
N PRO A 97 18.06 5.85 -0.13
CA PRO A 97 17.94 7.11 -0.87
C PRO A 97 17.55 6.95 -2.35
N ARG A 98 17.61 5.73 -2.90
CA ARG A 98 17.25 5.44 -4.29
C ARG A 98 15.79 5.02 -4.45
N LEU A 99 15.10 4.74 -3.34
CA LEU A 99 13.75 4.21 -3.35
C LEU A 99 12.75 5.27 -3.84
N ILE A 100 11.86 4.86 -4.74
CA ILE A 100 10.68 5.63 -5.11
C ILE A 100 9.56 5.32 -4.12
N TYR A 101 9.09 6.34 -3.41
CA TYR A 101 7.96 6.23 -2.48
C TYR A 101 6.66 6.66 -3.15
N CYS A 102 5.64 5.79 -3.12
CA CYS A 102 4.33 6.05 -3.69
C CYS A 102 3.23 5.83 -2.64
N SER A 103 2.53 6.91 -2.28
CA SER A 103 1.33 6.89 -1.43
C SER A 103 0.08 6.96 -2.29
N ILE A 104 -0.82 5.99 -2.15
CA ILE A 104 -2.12 5.96 -2.82
C ILE A 104 -3.20 6.10 -1.76
N ASN A 105 -3.70 7.33 -1.59
CA ASN A 105 -4.76 7.64 -0.63
C ASN A 105 -5.94 8.34 -1.32
N GLY A 106 -7.12 8.30 -0.69
CA GLY A 106 -8.37 8.63 -1.37
C GLY A 106 -8.61 10.12 -1.66
N TYR A 107 -8.02 11.04 -0.88
CA TYR A 107 -8.26 12.49 -1.01
C TYR A 107 -6.97 13.30 -1.20
N GLY A 108 -5.82 12.66 -1.40
CA GLY A 108 -4.53 13.31 -1.26
C GLY A 108 -4.11 13.45 0.21
N SER A 109 -2.84 13.75 0.43
CA SER A 109 -2.31 14.02 1.77
C SER A 109 -2.44 15.50 2.16
N ASP A 110 -2.69 16.37 1.17
CA ASP A 110 -2.74 17.83 1.34
C ASP A 110 -4.18 18.33 1.41
N GLY A 111 -4.39 19.41 2.18
CA GLY A 111 -5.69 20.09 2.27
C GLY A 111 -6.65 19.51 3.32
N PRO A 112 -7.84 20.13 3.49
CA PRO A 112 -8.73 19.88 4.62
C PRO A 112 -9.34 18.47 4.65
N THR A 113 -9.37 17.77 3.52
CA THR A 113 -9.89 16.39 3.41
C THR A 113 -8.82 15.31 3.53
N GLY A 114 -7.54 15.67 3.62
CA GLY A 114 -6.44 14.69 3.63
C GLY A 114 -6.46 13.73 4.82
N ILE A 115 -7.09 14.12 5.94
CA ILE A 115 -7.25 13.24 7.11
C ILE A 115 -8.46 12.30 7.04
N VAL A 116 -9.31 12.44 6.02
CA VAL A 116 -10.57 11.70 5.88
C VAL A 116 -10.30 10.35 5.19
N LEU A 117 -10.96 9.28 5.64
CA LEU A 117 -10.93 8.01 4.92
C LEU A 117 -11.68 8.16 3.59
N GLY A 118 -10.95 8.03 2.48
CA GLY A 118 -11.53 7.93 1.15
C GLY A 118 -11.72 6.49 0.72
N THR A 119 -12.92 6.19 0.24
CA THR A 119 -13.28 4.97 -0.47
C THR A 119 -13.87 5.37 -1.81
N THR A 120 -13.86 4.48 -2.81
CA THR A 120 -14.46 4.77 -4.12
C THR A 120 -15.89 5.32 -4.02
N SER A 121 -16.70 4.81 -3.08
CA SER A 121 -18.07 5.29 -2.84
C SER A 121 -18.17 6.71 -2.28
N THR A 122 -17.14 7.23 -1.63
CA THR A 122 -17.11 8.58 -1.05
C THR A 122 -16.34 9.56 -1.93
N THR A 123 -15.30 9.08 -2.61
CA THR A 123 -14.47 9.91 -3.49
C THR A 123 -15.14 10.19 -4.84
N LEU A 124 -15.85 9.24 -5.45
CA LEU A 124 -16.51 9.46 -6.74
C LEU A 124 -17.63 10.52 -6.69
N PRO A 125 -18.54 10.53 -5.70
CA PRO A 125 -19.52 11.60 -5.59
C PRO A 125 -18.88 12.97 -5.41
N LEU A 126 -17.84 13.08 -4.55
CA LEU A 126 -17.13 14.34 -4.31
C LEU A 126 -16.35 14.82 -5.55
N ALA A 127 -15.88 13.89 -6.39
CA ALA A 127 -15.26 14.19 -7.68
C ALA A 127 -16.28 14.54 -8.78
N GLY A 128 -17.59 14.57 -8.47
CA GLY A 128 -18.65 14.93 -9.41
C GLY A 128 -19.07 13.81 -10.37
N TYR A 129 -18.66 12.56 -10.11
CA TYR A 129 -18.99 11.40 -10.96
C TYR A 129 -20.38 10.80 -10.69
N CYS A 130 -20.99 11.09 -9.55
CA CYS A 130 -22.35 10.68 -9.23
C CYS A 130 -23.23 11.94 -9.10
N ARG A 131 -24.23 12.09 -9.97
CA ARG A 131 -25.33 13.05 -9.83
C ARG A 131 -26.61 12.31 -9.45
#